data_AF-X1LEK4-F1
#
_entry.id   AF-X1LEK4-F1
#
_cell.length_a   1.000
_cell.length_b   1.000
_cell.length_c   1.000
_cell.angle_alpha   90.00
_cell.angle_beta   90.00
_cell.angle_gamma   90.00
#
_symmetry.space_group_name_H-M   'P 1'
#
loop_
_entity.id
_entity.type
_entity.pdbx_description
1 polymer ?
#
loop_
_entity_poly.entity_id
_entity_poly.type
_entity_poly.pdbx_seq_one_letter_code
_entity_poly.pdbx_strand_id
1 'polypeptide(L)'
;TKLTYHFLQHTIRYYSNLKNNISAKLSSLSKAGHRRIICYGAGEVMEVTFIILNESNFEFLVLAIVDDNVNKHGKKMLGFEVQHPQNIKELKPDAVLITSLRYKDKIMRNLNNNRELAGINFYSL
;
A
#
# COMPACT_ATOMS: atom_id res chain seq x y z
N THR A 1 0.75 -16.12 31.77
CA THR A 1 2.04 -16.05 31.04
C THR A 1 2.07 -16.86 29.75
N LYS A 2 1.62 -18.14 29.67
CA LYS A 2 1.58 -18.90 28.40
C LYS A 2 0.78 -18.23 27.27
N LEU A 3 -0.38 -17.64 27.58
CA LEU A 3 -1.25 -17.00 26.58
C LEU A 3 -0.61 -15.74 25.95
N THR A 4 0.04 -14.89 26.75
CA THR A 4 0.75 -13.69 26.30
C THR A 4 1.93 -14.04 25.39
N TYR A 5 2.67 -15.10 25.74
CA TYR A 5 3.78 -15.58 24.93
C TYR A 5 3.32 -16.09 23.56
N HIS A 6 2.28 -16.93 23.52
CA HIS A 6 1.71 -17.38 22.25
C HIS A 6 1.17 -16.23 21.42
N PHE A 7 0.44 -15.28 22.02
CA PHE A 7 -0.03 -14.08 21.32
C PHE A 7 1.13 -13.30 20.68
N LEU A 8 2.20 -13.04 21.44
CA LEU A 8 3.38 -12.34 20.93
C LEU A 8 4.04 -13.11 19.78
N GLN A 9 4.21 -14.42 19.91
CA GLN A 9 4.75 -15.26 18.83
C GLN A 9 3.88 -15.19 17.56
N HIS A 10 2.56 -15.23 17.71
CA HIS A 10 1.62 -15.12 16.59
C HIS A 10 1.75 -13.74 15.90
N THR A 11 1.83 -12.67 16.68
CA THR A 11 2.01 -11.31 16.17
C THR A 11 3.34 -11.14 15.43
N ILE A 12 4.46 -11.61 16.00
CA ILE A 12 5.77 -11.57 15.34
C ILE A 12 5.72 -12.32 14.01
N ARG A 13 5.20 -13.56 14.02
CA ARG A 13 5.09 -14.36 12.81
C ARG A 13 4.20 -13.71 11.75
N TYR A 14 3.11 -13.07 12.17
CA TYR A 14 2.24 -12.30 11.28
C TYR A 14 3.01 -11.16 10.60
N TYR A 15 3.74 -10.34 11.36
CA TYR A 15 4.52 -9.24 10.79
C TYR A 15 5.67 -9.73 9.91
N SER A 16 6.35 -10.82 10.26
CA SER A 16 7.38 -11.43 9.41
C SER A 16 6.78 -11.91 8.07
N ASN A 17 5.63 -12.56 8.10
CA ASN A 17 4.93 -13.00 6.89
C ASN A 17 4.47 -11.81 6.04
N LEU A 18 3.92 -10.77 6.68
CA LEU A 18 3.52 -9.54 6.01
C LEU A 18 4.72 -8.86 5.33
N LYS A 19 5.87 -8.77 6.02
CA LYS A 19 7.10 -8.23 5.45
C LYS A 19 7.53 -9.00 4.21
N ASN A 20 7.56 -10.33 4.27
CA ASN A 20 7.94 -11.17 3.14
C ASN A 20 7.00 -10.99 1.94
N ASN A 21 5.69 -10.96 2.17
CA ASN A 21 4.70 -10.76 1.12
C ASN A 21 4.84 -9.39 0.45
N ILE A 22 5.03 -8.32 1.24
CA ILE A 22 5.24 -6.97 0.71
C ILE A 22 6.54 -6.92 -0.11
N SER A 23 7.65 -7.44 0.42
CA SER A 23 8.94 -7.46 -0.30
C SER A 23 8.84 -8.21 -1.63
N ALA A 24 8.16 -9.36 -1.66
CA ALA A 24 7.94 -10.11 -2.88
C ALA A 24 7.10 -9.31 -3.89
N LYS A 25 6.05 -8.62 -3.42
CA LYS A 25 5.22 -7.79 -4.28
C LYS A 25 6.00 -6.61 -4.84
N LEU A 26 6.70 -5.85 -4.01
CA LEU A 26 7.54 -4.72 -4.44
C LEU A 26 8.63 -5.17 -5.42
N SER A 27 9.24 -6.34 -5.20
CA SER A 27 10.18 -6.90 -6.17
C SER A 27 9.53 -7.16 -7.53
N SER A 28 8.31 -7.71 -7.55
CA SER A 28 7.57 -7.94 -8.80
C SER A 28 7.21 -6.64 -9.53
N LEU A 29 6.81 -5.59 -8.79
CA LEU A 29 6.53 -4.27 -9.36
C LEU A 29 7.79 -3.64 -9.95
N SER A 30 8.92 -3.73 -9.22
CA SER A 30 10.19 -3.19 -9.68
C SER A 30 10.68 -3.88 -10.95
N LYS A 31 10.54 -5.22 -11.03
CA LYS A 31 10.86 -6.02 -12.22
C LYS A 31 9.95 -5.71 -13.41
N ALA A 32 8.70 -5.33 -13.16
CA ALA A 32 7.76 -4.88 -14.19
C ALA A 32 8.02 -3.44 -14.66
N GLY A 33 9.04 -2.76 -14.12
CA GLY A 33 9.41 -1.40 -14.52
C GLY A 33 8.59 -0.30 -13.83
N HIS A 34 7.72 -0.65 -12.88
CA HIS A 34 6.97 0.36 -12.12
C HIS A 34 7.93 1.09 -11.17
N ARG A 35 7.89 2.42 -11.19
CA ARG A 35 8.76 3.28 -10.38
C ARG A 35 7.96 4.30 -9.59
N ARG A 36 6.95 4.90 -10.20
CA ARG A 36 6.05 5.89 -9.60
C ARG A 36 4.80 5.21 -9.08
N ILE A 37 4.67 5.07 -7.76
CA ILE A 37 3.57 4.33 -7.15
C ILE A 37 2.70 5.20 -6.26
N ILE A 38 1.41 4.87 -6.22
CA ILE A 38 0.49 5.33 -5.17
C ILE A 38 0.19 4.17 -4.24
N CYS A 39 0.18 4.42 -2.95
CA CYS A 39 -0.27 3.45 -1.97
C CYS A 39 -1.72 3.72 -1.57
N TYR A 40 -2.59 2.71 -1.74
CA TYR A 40 -4.02 2.81 -1.44
C TYR A 40 -4.35 2.07 -0.15
N GLY A 41 -4.60 2.85 0.91
CA GLY A 41 -4.95 2.41 2.25
C GLY A 41 -3.94 2.95 3.27
N ALA A 42 -4.36 3.94 4.06
CA ALA A 42 -3.55 4.60 5.08
C ALA A 42 -3.72 3.90 6.45
N GLY A 43 -3.16 2.70 6.61
CA GLY A 43 -3.22 1.93 7.86
C GLY A 43 -1.93 1.16 8.13
N GLU A 44 -1.96 0.23 9.09
CA GLU A 44 -0.78 -0.51 9.56
C GLU A 44 0.03 -1.18 8.43
N VAL A 45 -0.66 -1.74 7.45
CA VAL A 45 0.00 -2.39 6.30
C VAL A 45 0.80 -1.39 5.45
N MET A 46 0.35 -0.14 5.36
CA MET A 46 1.10 0.93 4.69
C MET A 46 2.35 1.34 5.48
N GLU A 47 2.32 1.33 6.81
CA GLU A 47 3.51 1.60 7.64
C GLU A 47 4.59 0.54 7.41
N VAL A 48 4.20 -0.74 7.44
CA VAL A 48 5.12 -1.84 7.14
C VAL A 48 5.65 -1.74 5.70
N THR A 49 4.78 -1.37 4.75
CA THR A 49 5.18 -1.17 3.35
C THR A 49 6.21 -0.05 3.21
N PHE A 50 6.01 1.06 3.92
CA PHE A 50 6.94 2.19 3.89
C PHE A 50 8.29 1.87 4.50
N ILE A 51 8.33 1.11 5.59
CA ILE A 51 9.60 0.63 6.17
C ILE A 51 10.37 -0.18 5.12
N ILE A 52 9.71 -1.11 4.43
CA ILE A 52 10.35 -1.95 3.42
C ILE A 52 10.81 -1.13 2.22
N LEU A 53 10.03 -0.14 1.79
CA LEU A 53 10.42 0.79 0.72
C LEU A 53 11.70 1.56 1.07
N ASN A 54 11.90 1.93 2.34
CA ASN A 54 13.09 2.66 2.79
C ASN A 54 14.29 1.76 3.14
N GLU A 55 14.05 0.53 3.60
CA GLU A 55 15.12 -0.43 3.92
C GLU A 55 15.71 -1.09 2.67
N SER A 56 14.97 -1.10 1.56
CA SER A 56 15.35 -1.81 0.34
C SER A 56 15.95 -0.85 -0.69
N ASN A 57 16.86 -1.33 -1.54
CA ASN A 57 17.36 -0.59 -2.71
C ASN A 57 16.32 -0.51 -3.85
N PHE A 58 15.04 -0.42 -3.54
CA PHE A 58 14.02 -0.22 -4.56
C PHE A 58 13.98 1.25 -4.98
N GLU A 59 14.02 1.50 -6.29
CA GLU A 59 13.89 2.85 -6.86
C GLU A 59 12.42 3.29 -6.98
N PHE A 60 11.62 3.12 -5.91
CA PHE A 60 10.23 3.56 -5.93
C PHE A 60 10.13 5.02 -5.50
N LEU A 61 9.38 5.81 -6.27
CA LEU A 61 8.87 7.11 -5.90
C LEU A 61 7.42 6.96 -5.46
N VAL A 62 7.16 7.10 -4.15
CA VAL A 62 5.80 7.16 -3.61
C VAL A 62 5.22 8.55 -3.90
N LEU A 63 4.20 8.62 -4.75
CA LEU A 63 3.58 9.89 -5.14
C LEU A 63 2.56 10.39 -4.10
N ALA A 64 1.79 9.47 -3.52
CA ALA A 64 0.78 9.78 -2.51
C ALA A 64 0.35 8.54 -1.74
N ILE A 65 -0.27 8.79 -0.59
CA ILE A 65 -1.07 7.82 0.15
C ILE A 65 -2.53 8.24 -0.01
N VAL A 66 -3.38 7.34 -0.51
CA VAL A 66 -4.83 7.58 -0.66
C VAL A 66 -5.61 6.62 0.22
N ASP A 67 -6.79 7.03 0.71
CA ASP A 67 -7.66 6.17 1.52
C ASP A 67 -9.13 6.56 1.28
N ASP A 68 -10.07 5.62 1.35
CA ASP A 68 -11.51 5.93 1.24
C ASP A 68 -12.04 6.70 2.46
N ASN A 69 -11.36 6.63 3.61
CA ASN A 69 -11.82 7.23 4.86
C ASN A 69 -11.54 8.74 4.88
N VAL A 70 -12.61 9.53 4.69
CA VAL A 70 -12.60 11.00 4.75
C VAL A 70 -11.98 11.57 6.02
N ASN A 71 -12.08 10.87 7.15
CA ASN A 71 -11.48 11.34 8.42
C ASN A 71 -9.96 11.26 8.44
N LYS A 72 -9.34 10.61 7.45
CA LYS A 72 -7.88 10.56 7.28
C LYS A 72 -7.38 11.64 6.33
N HIS A 73 -8.23 12.16 5.45
CA HIS A 73 -7.82 13.16 4.46
C HIS A 73 -7.27 14.41 5.15
N GLY A 74 -6.19 14.97 4.60
CA GLY A 74 -5.50 16.12 5.20
C GLY A 74 -4.58 15.79 6.38
N LYS A 75 -4.67 14.57 6.94
CA LYS A 75 -3.78 14.16 8.02
C LYS A 75 -2.46 13.63 7.46
N LYS A 76 -1.39 13.87 8.21
CA LYS A 76 -0.07 13.36 7.85
C LYS A 76 0.10 11.90 8.26
N MET A 77 0.63 11.10 7.36
CA MET A 77 1.10 9.74 7.57
C MET A 77 2.46 9.61 6.89
N LEU A 78 3.51 9.28 7.65
CA LEU A 78 4.85 8.99 7.11
C LEU A 78 5.42 10.14 6.26
N GLY A 79 5.07 11.39 6.60
CA GLY A 79 5.46 12.58 5.85
C GLY A 79 4.53 12.96 4.69
N PHE A 80 3.60 12.09 4.29
CA PHE A 80 2.60 12.34 3.25
C PHE A 80 1.29 12.83 3.85
N GLU A 81 0.62 13.76 3.18
CA GLU A 81 -0.79 14.03 3.43
C GLU A 81 -1.63 12.92 2.81
N VAL A 82 -2.55 12.33 3.57
CA VAL A 82 -3.48 11.33 3.02
C VAL A 82 -4.50 12.03 2.14
N GLN A 83 -4.65 11.56 0.90
CA GLN A 83 -5.48 12.19 -0.13
C GLN A 83 -6.70 11.34 -0.48
N HIS A 84 -7.64 11.96 -1.20
CA HIS A 84 -8.79 11.28 -1.77
C HIS A 84 -8.38 10.41 -2.98
N PRO A 85 -8.97 9.21 -3.19
CA PRO A 85 -8.67 8.36 -4.35
C PRO A 85 -8.94 8.99 -5.72
N GLN A 86 -9.66 10.11 -5.79
CA GLN A 86 -9.89 10.86 -7.03
C GLN A 86 -8.60 11.48 -7.58
N ASN A 87 -7.64 11.80 -6.72
CA ASN A 87 -6.35 12.40 -7.11
C ASN A 87 -5.42 11.42 -7.84
N ILE A 88 -5.73 10.11 -7.86
CA ILE A 88 -4.88 9.08 -8.48
C ILE A 88 -4.56 9.42 -9.95
N LYS A 89 -5.57 9.85 -10.72
CA LYS A 89 -5.42 10.13 -12.15
C LYS A 89 -4.45 11.30 -12.41
N GLU A 90 -4.57 12.36 -11.63
CA GLU A 90 -3.81 13.59 -11.78
C GLU A 90 -2.31 13.38 -11.50
N LEU A 91 -2.00 12.50 -10.56
CA LEU A 91 -0.64 12.16 -10.16
C LEU A 91 0.09 11.28 -11.18
N LYS A 92 -0.64 10.65 -12.12
CA LYS A 92 -0.10 9.80 -13.19
C LYS A 92 0.92 8.76 -12.66
N PRO A 93 0.50 7.85 -11.76
CA PRO A 93 1.35 6.75 -11.32
C PRO A 93 1.51 5.70 -12.42
N ASP A 94 2.60 4.92 -12.34
CA ASP A 94 2.77 3.71 -13.14
C ASP A 94 1.87 2.58 -12.58
N ALA A 95 1.72 2.56 -11.25
CA ALA A 95 0.94 1.57 -10.54
C ALA A 95 0.32 2.08 -9.22
N VAL A 96 -0.80 1.48 -8.84
CA VAL A 96 -1.40 1.60 -7.50
C VAL A 96 -1.19 0.31 -6.73
N LEU A 97 -0.53 0.39 -5.57
CA LEU A 97 -0.37 -0.71 -4.64
C LEU A 97 -1.41 -0.57 -3.51
N ILE A 98 -2.33 -1.53 -3.41
CA ILE A 98 -3.35 -1.57 -2.36
C ILE A 98 -2.73 -2.10 -1.08
N THR A 99 -2.52 -1.20 -0.12
CA THR A 99 -1.96 -1.42 1.22
C THR A 99 -3.06 -1.59 2.27
N SER A 100 -4.11 -2.35 1.93
CA SER A 100 -5.25 -2.64 2.81
C SER A 100 -5.70 -4.07 2.65
N LEU A 101 -5.39 -4.94 3.62
CA LEU A 101 -5.78 -6.35 3.56
C LEU A 101 -7.30 -6.54 3.71
N ARG A 102 -7.93 -5.77 4.60
CA ARG A 102 -9.38 -5.89 4.90
C ARG A 102 -10.27 -5.47 3.74
N TYR A 103 -9.85 -4.45 2.97
CA TYR A 103 -10.68 -3.84 1.94
C TYR A 103 -10.15 -4.06 0.52
N LYS A 104 -9.12 -4.90 0.33
CA LYS A 104 -8.45 -5.08 -0.97
C LYS A 104 -9.39 -5.35 -2.13
N ASP A 105 -10.35 -6.26 -1.97
CA ASP A 105 -11.23 -6.68 -3.06
C ASP A 105 -12.27 -5.60 -3.40
N LYS A 106 -12.70 -4.82 -2.39
CA LYS A 106 -13.56 -3.65 -2.61
C LYS A 106 -12.79 -2.58 -3.38
N ILE A 107 -11.59 -2.24 -2.92
CA ILE A 107 -10.74 -1.22 -3.53
C ILE A 107 -10.39 -1.62 -4.97
N MET A 108 -9.96 -2.87 -5.19
CA MET A 108 -9.61 -3.39 -6.52
C MET A 108 -10.80 -3.31 -7.49
N ARG A 109 -12.01 -3.68 -7.06
CA ARG A 109 -13.22 -3.54 -7.88
C ARG A 109 -13.53 -2.08 -8.20
N ASN A 110 -13.43 -1.19 -7.22
CA ASN A 110 -13.67 0.24 -7.43
C ASN A 110 -12.66 0.85 -8.44
N LEU A 111 -11.38 0.48 -8.33
CA LEU A 111 -10.35 0.92 -9.26
C LEU A 111 -10.60 0.41 -10.69
N ASN A 112 -10.92 -0.87 -10.85
CA ASN A 112 -11.22 -1.46 -12.17
C ASN A 112 -12.49 -0.89 -12.83
N ASN A 113 -13.49 -0.52 -12.03
CA ASN A 113 -14.73 0.07 -12.55
C ASN A 113 -14.56 1.56 -12.92
N ASN A 114 -13.46 2.21 -12.50
CA ASN A 114 -13.20 3.60 -12.81
C ASN A 114 -12.50 3.75 -14.18
N ARG A 115 -13.29 4.12 -15.20
CA ARG A 115 -12.80 4.34 -16.57
C ARG A 115 -11.71 5.40 -16.67
N GLU A 116 -11.66 6.35 -15.74
CA GLU A 116 -10.65 7.40 -15.75
C GLU A 116 -9.24 6.89 -15.38
N LEU A 117 -9.17 5.73 -14.74
CA LEU A 117 -7.94 5.07 -14.34
C LEU A 117 -7.53 3.97 -15.33
N ALA A 118 -8.19 3.91 -16.49
CA ALA A 118 -7.82 2.97 -17.55
C ALA A 118 -6.36 3.19 -17.96
N GLY A 119 -5.60 2.09 -18.03
CA GLY A 119 -4.17 2.10 -18.34
C GLY A 119 -3.24 2.17 -17.13
N ILE A 120 -3.76 2.36 -15.91
CA ILE A 120 -2.97 2.25 -14.67
C ILE A 120 -3.01 0.81 -14.18
N ASN A 121 -1.86 0.28 -13.75
CA ASN A 121 -1.78 -1.07 -13.21
C ASN A 121 -2.15 -1.10 -11.72
N PHE A 122 -3.00 -2.03 -11.31
CA PHE A 122 -3.41 -2.19 -9.92
C PHE A 122 -2.88 -3.48 -9.33
N TYR A 123 -2.31 -3.37 -8.13
CA TYR A 123 -1.71 -4.49 -7.42
C TYR A 123 -2.21 -4.52 -5.98
N SER A 124 -2.43 -5.70 -5.42
CA SER A 124 -2.75 -5.88 -4.00
C SER A 124 -1.72 -6.78 -3.31
N LEU A 125 -1.62 -6.59 -2.00
CA LEU A 125 -0.92 -7.46 -1.05
C LEU A 125 -1.75 -8.70 -0.68
#